data_AF-A0AAP5EAI1-F1
#
_entry.id   AF-A0AAP5EAI1-F1
#
_cell.length_a   1.000
_cell.length_b   1.000
_cell.length_c   1.000
_cell.angle_alpha   90.00
_cell.angle_beta   90.00
_cell.angle_gamma   90.00
#
_symmetry.space_group_name_H-M   'P 1'
#
loop_
_entity.id
_entity.type
_entity.pdbx_description
1 polymer ?
#
loop_
_entity_poly.entity_id
_entity_poly.type
_entity_poly.pdbx_seq_one_letter_code
_entity_poly.pdbx_strand_id
1 'polypeptide(L)'
;MPLHFQAKSDSSFDPISGVTIPEPRILPGKLPDGSAVTEYQYAFYRGDARIGGLGFNGPDMSVEVDGMAERVFIFDLGHDWLIKSMLEFKEIIENQDDDYTFLRGLAQGLVLAYAGQTDNEENLRYIATTTPGALVGAGVPPSVETAMKPQGPIVLAEVRIATHAG
;
A
#
# COMPACT_ATOMS: atom_id res chain seq x y z
N MET A 1 -1.65 12.36 -14.45
CA MET A 1 -2.61 12.94 -13.50
C MET A 1 -2.15 12.50 -12.12
N PRO A 2 -1.22 13.23 -11.49
CA PRO A 2 -0.50 12.71 -10.34
C PRO A 2 -1.46 12.47 -9.18
N LEU A 3 -1.41 11.25 -8.63
CA LEU A 3 -2.14 10.91 -7.41
C LEU A 3 -1.45 11.57 -6.21
N HIS A 4 -2.24 12.30 -5.42
CA HIS A 4 -1.83 13.06 -4.25
C HIS A 4 -2.80 12.82 -3.10
N PHE A 5 -2.85 11.57 -2.64
CA PHE A 5 -3.67 11.18 -1.49
C PHE A 5 -3.31 11.97 -0.23
N GLN A 6 -4.35 12.36 0.49
CA GLN A 6 -4.28 13.01 1.79
C GLN A 6 -4.94 12.10 2.82
N ALA A 7 -4.33 11.97 3.99
CA ALA A 7 -4.95 11.29 5.12
C ALA A 7 -6.24 11.99 5.56
N LYS A 8 -7.23 11.18 5.94
CA LYS A 8 -8.45 11.51 6.67
C LYS A 8 -8.55 10.53 7.85
N SER A 9 -9.52 10.73 8.75
CA SER A 9 -9.63 9.93 9.98
C SER A 9 -9.55 8.42 9.74
N ASP A 10 -10.34 7.89 8.81
CA ASP A 10 -10.40 6.44 8.54
C ASP A 10 -10.26 6.11 7.03
N SER A 11 -9.59 7.00 6.30
CA SER A 11 -9.41 6.85 4.85
C SER A 11 -8.28 7.74 4.33
N SER A 12 -7.90 7.53 3.07
CA SER A 12 -7.17 8.52 2.29
C SER A 12 -8.02 9.01 1.11
N PHE A 13 -7.81 10.26 0.72
CA PHE A 13 -8.55 10.90 -0.36
C PHE A 13 -7.62 11.63 -1.32
N ASP A 14 -7.77 11.37 -2.61
CA ASP A 14 -7.09 12.12 -3.67
C ASP A 14 -8.05 13.15 -4.29
N PRO A 15 -7.78 14.47 -4.13
CA PRO A 15 -8.68 15.51 -4.61
C PRO A 15 -8.72 15.65 -6.13
N ILE A 16 -7.74 15.12 -6.85
CA ILE A 16 -7.63 15.26 -8.31
C ILE A 16 -8.49 14.19 -9.00
N SER A 17 -8.32 12.93 -8.64
CA SER A 17 -9.08 11.80 -9.19
C SER A 17 -10.44 11.57 -8.52
N GLY A 18 -10.66 12.21 -7.36
CA GLY A 18 -11.85 12.03 -6.52
C GLY A 18 -11.90 10.67 -5.82
N VAL A 19 -10.80 9.92 -5.80
CA VAL A 19 -10.74 8.57 -5.24
C VAL A 19 -10.61 8.64 -3.72
N THR A 20 -11.46 7.86 -3.04
CA THR A 20 -11.36 7.60 -1.60
C THR A 20 -11.00 6.14 -1.36
N ILE A 21 -10.03 5.92 -0.46
CA ILE A 21 -9.57 4.61 -0.01
C ILE A 21 -9.80 4.54 1.50
N PRO A 22 -10.90 3.94 1.97
CA PRO A 22 -11.08 3.67 3.39
C PRO A 22 -10.03 2.68 3.91
N GLU A 23 -9.88 2.63 5.23
CA GLU A 23 -9.19 1.52 5.88
C GLU A 23 -9.70 0.17 5.34
N PRO A 24 -8.78 -0.78 5.09
CA PRO A 24 -9.18 -2.05 4.54
C PRO A 24 -9.88 -2.91 5.59
N ARG A 25 -10.67 -3.87 5.12
CA ARG A 25 -11.02 -4.99 5.97
C ARG A 25 -9.78 -5.85 6.20
N ILE A 26 -9.50 -6.17 7.46
CA ILE A 26 -8.36 -6.99 7.88
C ILE A 26 -8.86 -8.38 8.28
N LEU A 27 -8.18 -9.43 7.78
CA LEU A 27 -8.46 -10.83 8.11
C LEU A 27 -7.16 -11.59 8.41
N PRO A 28 -7.21 -12.68 9.21
CA PRO A 28 -6.06 -13.55 9.36
C PRO A 28 -5.82 -14.35 8.07
N GLY A 29 -4.58 -14.36 7.60
CA GLY A 29 -4.13 -15.12 6.43
C GLY A 29 -3.06 -16.15 6.78
N LYS A 30 -2.82 -17.09 5.84
CA LYS A 30 -1.72 -18.04 5.89
C LYS A 30 -1.08 -18.21 4.52
N LEU A 31 0.25 -18.21 4.49
CA LEU A 31 1.02 -18.55 3.29
C LEU A 31 1.05 -20.07 3.05
N PRO A 32 1.44 -20.54 1.85
CA PRO A 32 1.50 -21.98 1.54
C PRO A 32 2.44 -22.79 2.45
N ASP A 33 3.46 -22.15 3.02
CA ASP A 33 4.39 -22.74 3.99
C ASP A 33 3.81 -22.81 5.42
N GLY A 34 2.59 -22.29 5.63
CA GLY A 34 1.90 -22.25 6.91
C GLY A 34 2.18 -21.00 7.75
N SER A 35 3.07 -20.10 7.29
CA SER A 35 3.38 -18.85 7.98
C SER A 35 2.15 -17.97 8.09
N ALA A 36 1.90 -17.42 9.28
CA ALA A 36 0.80 -16.50 9.52
C ALA A 36 1.09 -15.14 8.87
N VAL A 37 0.08 -14.55 8.25
CA VAL A 37 0.13 -13.22 7.63
C VAL A 37 -1.19 -12.50 7.88
N THR A 38 -1.20 -11.21 7.59
CA THR A 38 -2.41 -10.40 7.57
C THR A 38 -2.93 -10.30 6.14
N GLU A 39 -4.22 -10.57 5.93
CA GLU A 39 -4.91 -10.32 4.67
C GLU A 39 -5.59 -8.95 4.72
N TYR A 40 -5.30 -8.12 3.73
CA TYR A 40 -5.87 -6.79 3.56
C TYR A 40 -6.83 -6.80 2.37
N GLN A 41 -8.03 -6.26 2.57
CA GLN A 41 -9.04 -6.10 1.52
C GLN A 41 -9.45 -4.63 1.41
N TYR A 42 -8.85 -3.92 0.46
CA TYR A 42 -9.18 -2.55 0.14
C TYR A 42 -10.36 -2.46 -0.82
N ALA A 43 -11.14 -1.40 -0.66
CA ALA A 43 -12.14 -0.95 -1.61
C ALA A 43 -11.78 0.46 -2.08
N PHE A 44 -12.08 0.79 -3.34
CA PHE A 44 -11.84 2.11 -3.91
C PHE A 44 -13.17 2.73 -4.32
N TYR A 45 -13.39 3.99 -3.91
CA TYR A 45 -14.64 4.70 -4.15
C TYR A 45 -14.40 6.01 -4.90
N ARG A 46 -15.39 6.44 -5.68
CA ARG A 46 -15.51 7.81 -6.20
C ARG A 46 -16.91 8.32 -5.86
N GLY A 47 -16.99 9.25 -4.91
CA GLY A 47 -18.24 9.53 -4.21
C GLY A 47 -18.75 8.27 -3.51
N ASP A 48 -20.04 7.96 -3.67
CA ASP A 48 -20.66 6.76 -3.07
C ASP A 48 -20.48 5.48 -3.92
N ALA A 49 -19.93 5.60 -5.13
CA ALA A 49 -19.78 4.47 -6.03
C ALA A 49 -18.47 3.73 -5.79
N ARG A 50 -18.55 2.42 -5.55
CA ARG A 50 -17.36 1.55 -5.55
C ARG A 50 -16.88 1.36 -6.98
N ILE A 51 -15.63 1.71 -7.24
CA ILE A 51 -15.00 1.66 -8.57
C ILE A 51 -13.86 0.62 -8.64
N GLY A 52 -13.54 -0.03 -7.52
CA GLY A 52 -12.51 -1.07 -7.50
C GLY A 52 -12.27 -1.65 -6.11
N GLY A 53 -11.20 -2.45 -6.03
CA GLY A 53 -10.67 -2.96 -4.79
C GLY A 53 -9.38 -3.74 -5.04
N LEU A 54 -8.66 -4.03 -3.97
CA LEU A 54 -7.39 -4.74 -4.02
C LEU A 54 -7.27 -5.62 -2.78
N GLY A 55 -6.98 -6.91 -2.97
CA GLY A 55 -6.78 -7.87 -1.88
C GLY A 55 -5.37 -8.43 -1.92
N PHE A 56 -4.64 -8.40 -0.81
CA PHE A 56 -3.29 -8.94 -0.72
C PHE A 56 -2.94 -9.38 0.69
N ASN A 57 -1.89 -10.20 0.81
CA ASN A 57 -1.34 -10.60 2.10
C ASN A 57 -0.14 -9.74 2.47
N GLY A 58 0.20 -9.72 3.75
CA GLY A 58 1.34 -8.98 4.26
C GLY A 58 1.79 -9.49 5.61
N PRO A 59 3.07 -9.78 5.82
CA PRO A 59 3.58 -10.09 7.15
C PRO A 59 3.67 -8.82 7.99
N ASP A 60 3.69 -9.01 9.30
CA ASP A 60 3.94 -7.96 10.27
C ASP A 60 4.88 -8.42 11.39
N MET A 61 5.59 -7.47 11.97
CA MET A 61 6.67 -7.73 12.92
C MET A 61 6.78 -6.60 13.94
N SER A 62 7.11 -6.93 15.18
CA SER A 62 7.50 -5.92 16.17
C SER A 62 9.01 -5.72 16.13
N VAL A 63 9.42 -4.45 16.14
CA VAL A 63 10.81 -4.02 16.23
C VAL A 63 10.96 -2.98 17.33
N GLU A 64 12.18 -2.78 17.80
CA GLU A 64 12.53 -1.70 18.72
C GLU A 64 13.31 -0.63 17.96
N VAL A 65 12.81 0.60 17.96
CA VAL A 65 13.42 1.76 17.31
C VAL A 65 13.57 2.86 18.35
N ASP A 66 14.81 3.30 18.59
CA ASP A 66 15.15 4.34 19.59
C ASP A 66 14.56 4.07 20.98
N GLY A 67 14.51 2.79 21.39
CA GLY A 67 13.97 2.37 22.69
C GLY A 67 12.44 2.32 22.78
N MET A 68 11.74 2.52 21.66
CA MET A 68 10.28 2.42 21.57
C MET A 68 9.86 1.23 20.70
N ALA A 69 8.78 0.55 21.10
CA ALA A 69 8.16 -0.49 20.28
C ALA A 69 7.53 0.14 19.03
N GLU A 70 7.85 -0.43 17.86
CA GLU A 70 7.21 -0.13 16.58
C GLU A 70 6.67 -1.44 15.97
N ARG A 71 5.39 -1.47 15.62
CA ARG A 71 4.81 -2.53 14.81
C ARG A 71 4.92 -2.15 13.34
N VAL A 72 5.61 -3.00 12.59
CA VAL A 72 5.83 -2.81 11.16
C VAL A 72 4.93 -3.77 10.39
N PHE A 73 4.07 -3.22 9.55
CA PHE A 73 3.19 -3.94 8.64
C PHE A 73 3.70 -3.80 7.21
N ILE A 74 3.94 -4.92 6.54
CA ILE A 74 4.38 -4.94 5.16
C ILE A 74 3.18 -5.25 4.26
N PHE A 75 2.86 -4.36 3.32
CA PHE A 75 1.93 -4.68 2.24
C PHE A 75 2.74 -5.33 1.11
N ASP A 76 2.57 -6.65 0.93
CA ASP A 76 3.28 -7.40 -0.10
C ASP A 76 2.53 -7.31 -1.44
N LEU A 77 2.95 -6.33 -2.24
CA LEU A 77 2.51 -6.14 -3.62
C LEU A 77 3.50 -6.79 -4.61
N GLY A 78 4.30 -7.75 -4.13
CA GLY A 78 5.38 -8.42 -4.86
C GLY A 78 4.92 -9.48 -5.86
N HIS A 79 3.65 -9.47 -6.26
CA HIS A 79 3.09 -10.39 -7.25
C HIS A 79 2.70 -9.66 -8.53
N ASP A 80 3.06 -10.22 -9.69
CA ASP A 80 2.80 -9.61 -11.00
C ASP A 80 1.29 -9.41 -11.26
N TRP A 81 0.45 -10.34 -10.82
CA TRP A 81 -1.00 -10.24 -10.93
C TRP A 81 -1.60 -9.11 -10.06
N LEU A 82 -0.99 -8.79 -8.91
CA LEU A 82 -1.38 -7.64 -8.10
C LEU A 82 -1.05 -6.34 -8.80
N ILE A 83 0.17 -6.24 -9.35
CA ILE A 83 0.58 -5.07 -10.13
C ILE A 83 -0.35 -4.87 -11.33
N LYS A 84 -0.68 -5.94 -12.07
CA LYS A 84 -1.65 -5.88 -13.17
C LYS A 84 -3.01 -5.37 -12.70
N SER A 85 -3.53 -5.87 -11.59
CA SER A 85 -4.81 -5.40 -11.02
C SER A 85 -4.77 -3.91 -10.63
N MET A 86 -3.65 -3.43 -10.09
CA MET A 86 -3.45 -2.00 -9.84
C MET A 86 -3.44 -1.20 -11.15
N LEU A 87 -2.81 -1.70 -12.21
CA LEU A 87 -2.79 -1.04 -13.52
C LEU A 87 -4.14 -1.09 -14.23
N GLU A 88 -4.95 -2.13 -14.05
CA GLU A 88 -6.35 -2.13 -14.49
C GLU A 88 -7.13 -1.01 -13.79
N PHE A 89 -6.88 -0.79 -12.49
CA PHE A 89 -7.48 0.33 -11.76
C PHE A 89 -7.02 1.69 -12.29
N LYS A 90 -5.76 1.82 -12.76
CA LYS A 90 -5.25 3.02 -13.43
C LYS A 90 -6.13 3.41 -14.63
N GLU A 91 -6.50 2.41 -15.45
CA GLU A 91 -7.35 2.60 -16.62
C GLU A 91 -8.76 3.07 -16.22
N ILE A 92 -9.34 2.47 -15.17
CA ILE A 92 -10.67 2.84 -14.63
C ILE A 92 -10.71 4.31 -14.20
N ILE A 93 -9.63 4.83 -13.62
CA ILE A 93 -9.55 6.23 -13.21
C ILE A 93 -8.95 7.14 -14.29
N GLU A 94 -8.70 6.62 -15.49
CA GLU A 94 -8.14 7.33 -16.64
C GLU A 94 -6.81 8.05 -16.34
N ASN A 95 -5.99 7.48 -15.46
CA ASN A 95 -4.73 8.09 -15.05
C ASN A 95 -3.66 7.98 -16.16
N GLN A 96 -3.10 9.14 -16.52
CA GLN A 96 -2.16 9.32 -17.63
C GLN A 96 -0.67 9.31 -17.22
N ASP A 97 -0.33 9.12 -15.95
CA ASP A 97 1.07 9.03 -15.54
C ASP A 97 1.71 7.74 -16.06
N ASP A 98 3.03 7.63 -16.00
CA ASP A 98 3.67 6.34 -16.23
C ASP A 98 3.26 5.32 -15.14
N ASP A 99 3.34 4.04 -15.47
CA ASP A 99 2.89 2.95 -14.60
C ASP A 99 3.57 2.98 -13.22
N TYR A 100 4.87 3.25 -13.17
CA TYR A 100 5.60 3.24 -11.90
C TYR A 100 5.21 4.42 -11.01
N THR A 101 5.09 5.62 -11.57
CA THR A 101 4.58 6.80 -10.85
C THR A 101 3.18 6.56 -10.32
N PHE A 102 2.29 5.97 -11.12
CA PHE A 102 0.94 5.60 -10.68
C PHE A 102 0.98 4.58 -9.52
N LEU A 103 1.77 3.51 -9.62
CA LEU A 103 1.87 2.48 -8.58
C LEU A 103 2.33 3.07 -7.25
N ARG A 104 3.30 4.00 -7.27
CA ARG A 104 3.74 4.71 -6.07
C ARG A 104 2.62 5.57 -5.47
N GLY A 105 1.90 6.31 -6.31
CA GLY A 105 0.78 7.14 -5.86
C GLY A 105 -0.36 6.32 -5.26
N LEU A 106 -0.72 5.20 -5.87
CA LEU A 106 -1.74 4.30 -5.33
C LEU A 106 -1.27 3.66 -4.02
N ALA A 107 -0.03 3.16 -3.96
CA ALA A 107 0.56 2.60 -2.75
C ALA A 107 0.59 3.62 -1.60
N GLN A 108 0.86 4.88 -1.90
CA GLN A 108 0.77 5.98 -0.93
C GLN A 108 -0.65 6.12 -0.39
N GLY A 109 -1.68 6.05 -1.25
CA GLY A 109 -3.08 6.05 -0.82
C GLY A 109 -3.41 4.88 0.11
N LEU A 110 -2.92 3.67 -0.19
CA LEU A 110 -3.15 2.49 0.66
C LEU A 110 -2.59 2.68 2.07
N VAL A 111 -1.32 3.11 2.20
CA VAL A 111 -0.70 3.30 3.52
C VAL A 111 -1.30 4.49 4.26
N LEU A 112 -1.63 5.58 3.57
CA LEU A 112 -2.25 6.76 4.18
C LEU A 112 -3.68 6.50 4.69
N ALA A 113 -4.34 5.43 4.25
CA ALA A 113 -5.66 5.07 4.77
C ALA A 113 -5.65 4.84 6.29
N TYR A 114 -4.50 4.43 6.86
CA TYR A 114 -4.30 4.25 8.30
C TYR A 114 -3.82 5.51 9.02
N ALA A 115 -3.38 6.54 8.30
CA ALA A 115 -2.65 7.65 8.91
C ALA A 115 -3.51 8.55 9.83
N GLY A 116 -4.83 8.41 9.78
CA GLY A 116 -5.77 9.07 10.69
C GLY A 116 -6.07 8.28 11.97
N GLN A 117 -5.51 7.08 12.12
CA GLN A 117 -5.69 6.24 13.30
C GLN A 117 -5.18 6.95 14.57
N THR A 118 -5.98 6.92 15.64
CA THR A 118 -5.69 7.63 16.90
C THR A 118 -5.69 6.76 18.16
N ASP A 119 -5.95 5.46 18.02
CA ASP A 119 -6.14 4.51 19.12
C ASP A 119 -4.96 3.51 19.27
N ASN A 120 -3.83 3.79 18.61
CA ASN A 120 -2.68 2.89 18.61
C ASN A 120 -1.83 2.99 19.90
N GLU A 121 -1.67 1.85 20.58
CA GLU A 121 -0.88 1.70 21.81
C GLU A 121 0.64 1.63 21.57
N GLU A 122 1.06 1.33 20.34
CA GLU A 122 2.47 1.30 19.89
C GLU A 122 2.66 2.13 18.61
N ASN A 123 3.92 2.45 18.26
CA ASN A 123 4.19 3.18 17.02
C ASN A 123 3.86 2.24 15.86
N LEU A 124 3.17 2.71 14.84
CA LEU A 124 2.83 1.89 13.68
C LEU A 124 3.62 2.35 12.47
N ARG A 125 4.06 1.40 11.66
CA ARG A 125 4.70 1.66 10.38
C ARG A 125 4.12 0.76 9.32
N TYR A 126 3.50 1.35 8.30
CA TYR A 126 3.00 0.62 7.14
C TYR A 126 3.93 0.86 5.96
N ILE A 127 4.40 -0.21 5.32
CA ILE A 127 5.34 -0.17 4.20
C ILE A 127 4.76 -0.96 3.03
N ALA A 128 4.45 -0.28 1.94
CA ALA A 128 4.06 -0.94 0.69
C ALA A 128 5.29 -1.31 -0.12
N THR A 129 5.44 -2.60 -0.42
CA THR A 129 6.60 -3.13 -1.12
C THR A 129 6.21 -3.93 -2.35
N THR A 130 7.08 -3.94 -3.34
CA THR A 130 7.01 -4.85 -4.49
C THR A 130 8.39 -5.43 -4.79
N THR A 131 8.52 -6.21 -5.85
CA THR A 131 9.80 -6.78 -6.29
C THR A 131 10.12 -6.37 -7.73
N PRO A 132 11.40 -6.33 -8.12
CA PRO A 132 11.77 -6.11 -9.53
C PRO A 132 11.10 -7.13 -10.46
N GLY A 133 11.00 -8.39 -10.03
CA GLY A 133 10.37 -9.47 -10.80
C GLY A 133 8.87 -9.25 -11.03
N ALA A 134 8.14 -8.75 -10.03
CA ALA A 134 6.72 -8.43 -10.16
C ALA A 134 6.47 -7.29 -11.15
N LEU A 135 7.28 -6.23 -11.08
CA LEU A 135 7.20 -5.10 -12.01
C LEU A 135 7.47 -5.55 -13.45
N VAL A 136 8.56 -6.28 -13.67
CA VAL A 136 8.90 -6.82 -15.01
C VAL A 136 7.83 -7.78 -15.51
N GLY A 137 7.32 -8.67 -14.65
CA GLY A 137 6.24 -9.61 -14.99
C GLY A 137 4.91 -8.94 -15.34
N ALA A 138 4.71 -7.71 -14.88
CA ALA A 138 3.57 -6.85 -15.22
C ALA A 138 3.85 -5.89 -16.40
N GLY A 139 5.04 -5.93 -17.00
CA GLY A 139 5.42 -5.06 -18.11
C GLY A 139 5.83 -3.65 -17.70
N VAL A 140 6.02 -3.39 -16.40
CA VAL A 140 6.46 -2.09 -15.88
C VAL A 140 8.00 -2.04 -15.98
N PRO A 141 8.57 -1.11 -16.77
CA PRO A 141 10.00 -1.02 -16.92
C PRO A 141 10.65 -0.63 -15.57
N PRO A 142 11.76 -1.27 -15.17
CA PRO A 142 12.45 -0.91 -13.95
C PRO A 142 13.00 0.52 -14.07
N SER A 143 12.78 1.34 -13.05
CA SER A 143 13.43 2.65 -12.96
C SER A 143 14.96 2.47 -12.82
N VAL A 144 15.74 3.52 -13.10
CA VAL A 144 17.20 3.50 -12.90
C VAL A 144 17.55 3.12 -11.45
N GLU A 145 16.79 3.60 -10.47
CA GLU A 145 16.97 3.26 -9.05
C GLU A 145 16.66 1.78 -8.77
N THR A 146 15.65 1.22 -9.43
CA THR A 146 15.29 -0.21 -9.33
C THR A 146 16.35 -1.11 -9.95
N ALA A 147 16.93 -0.70 -11.07
CA ALA A 147 17.99 -1.44 -11.77
C ALA A 147 19.27 -1.58 -10.92
N MET A 148 19.51 -0.66 -9.99
CA MET A 148 20.66 -0.69 -9.08
C MET A 148 20.49 -1.62 -7.86
N LYS A 149 19.28 -2.14 -7.59
CA LYS A 149 18.98 -3.08 -6.49
C LYS A 149 18.26 -4.33 -6.98
N PRO A 150 18.94 -5.22 -7.73
CA PRO A 150 18.29 -6.36 -8.39
C PRO A 150 17.77 -7.46 -7.44
N GLN A 151 18.03 -7.42 -6.13
CA GLN A 151 17.76 -8.54 -5.21
C GLN A 151 17.04 -8.16 -3.89
N GLY A 152 16.26 -7.08 -3.86
CA GLY A 152 15.55 -6.68 -2.64
C GLY A 152 14.13 -6.17 -2.89
N PRO A 153 13.30 -6.06 -1.84
CA PRO A 153 12.02 -5.39 -1.92
C PRO A 153 12.22 -3.92 -2.30
N ILE A 154 11.37 -3.43 -3.19
CA ILE A 154 11.26 -2.04 -3.59
C ILE A 154 10.15 -1.42 -2.75
N VAL A 155 10.47 -0.38 -1.99
CA VAL A 155 9.46 0.39 -1.26
C VAL A 155 8.76 1.34 -2.22
N LEU A 156 7.45 1.17 -2.37
CA LEU A 156 6.60 2.05 -3.17
C LEU A 156 6.12 3.25 -2.36
N ALA A 157 5.76 3.01 -1.09
CA ALA A 157 5.33 4.03 -0.14
C ALA A 157 5.53 3.55 1.31
N GLU A 158 5.62 4.50 2.23
CA GLU A 158 5.60 4.23 3.68
C GLU A 158 4.84 5.34 4.42
N VAL A 159 4.28 4.98 5.58
CA VAL A 159 3.82 5.94 6.59
C VAL A 159 4.20 5.47 7.99
N ARG A 160 4.48 6.42 8.89
CA ARG A 160 4.67 6.17 10.31
C ARG A 160 3.60 6.91 11.10
N ILE A 161 3.05 6.25 12.11
CA ILE A 161 2.03 6.78 13.01
C ILE A 161 2.59 6.68 14.42
N ALA A 162 2.75 7.82 15.08
CA ALA A 162 3.23 7.83 16.44
C ALA A 162 2.16 7.27 17.39
N THR A 163 2.61 6.63 18.46
CA THR A 163 1.77 6.33 19.63
C THR A 163 0.99 7.56 20.05
N HIS A 164 -0.30 7.38 20.28
CA HIS A 164 -1.08 8.40 20.96
C HIS A 164 -0.87 8.20 22.46
N ALA A 165 -0.13 9.12 23.10
CA ALA A 165 -0.06 9.17 24.54
C ALA A 165 -1.47 9.47 25.07
N GLY A 166 -2.08 8.49 25.73
CA GLY A 166 -3.36 8.65 26.42
C GLY A 166 -3.32 9.67 27.56
#